data_AF-A0A9D6QJR3-F1
#
_entry.id   AF-A0A9D6QJR3-F1
#
_cell.length_a   1.000
_cell.length_b   1.000
_cell.length_c   1.000
_cell.angle_alpha   90.00
_cell.angle_beta   90.00
_cell.angle_gamma   90.00
#
_symmetry.space_group_name_H-M   'P 1'
#
loop_
_entity.id
_entity.type
_entity.pdbx_description
1 polymer ?
#
loop_
_entity_poly.entity_id
_entity_poly.type
_entity_poly.pdbx_seq_one_letter_code
_entity_poly.pdbx_strand_id
1 'polypeptide(L)'
;MVLHKQFQDFVLFLYTHMALCDGSMHENEELVILDKMSKIFPTEADPKKKLNAVVAEYKSIDPALINTIVRDSFKFFDQVKFAQKYKIYTDMYDVVNADGRVEESERKALNSLRDIIDMDAEIRHGN
;
A
#
# COMPACT_ATOMS: atom_id res chain seq x y z
N MET A 1 -12.68 3.36 8.61
CA MET A 1 -11.81 3.21 9.78
C MET A 1 -10.39 3.60 9.38
N VAL A 2 -9.66 4.29 10.26
CA VAL A 2 -8.25 4.66 10.03
C VAL A 2 -7.40 3.92 11.05
N LEU A 3 -6.42 3.15 10.58
CA LEU A 3 -5.49 2.41 11.45
C LEU A 3 -4.18 3.17 11.66
N HIS A 4 -3.65 3.75 10.60
CA HIS A 4 -2.34 4.38 10.59
C HIS A 4 -2.44 5.87 10.93
N LYS A 5 -1.66 6.32 11.90
CA LYS A 5 -1.56 7.75 12.27
C LYS A 5 -0.54 8.51 11.43
N GLN A 6 0.45 7.80 10.88
CA GLN A 6 1.47 8.37 10.00
C GLN A 6 1.31 7.87 8.58
N PHE A 7 1.55 8.75 7.62
CA PHE A 7 1.40 8.42 6.21
C PHE A 7 2.37 7.34 5.75
N GLN A 8 3.60 7.33 6.28
CA GLN A 8 4.61 6.32 5.95
C GLN A 8 4.16 4.91 6.36
N ASP A 9 3.52 4.77 7.52
CA ASP A 9 2.98 3.49 7.98
C ASP A 9 1.82 3.03 7.08
N PHE A 10 0.98 3.97 6.63
CA PHE A 10 -0.07 3.67 5.64
C PHE A 10 0.52 3.23 4.29
N VAL A 11 1.59 3.87 3.81
CA VAL A 11 2.29 3.46 2.59
C VAL A 11 2.85 2.05 2.71
N LEU A 12 3.47 1.71 3.85
CA LEU A 12 3.95 0.35 4.10
C LEU A 12 2.81 -0.67 4.12
N PHE A 13 1.68 -0.32 4.74
CA PHE A 13 0.48 -1.15 4.70
C PHE A 13 -0.01 -1.41 3.27
N LEU A 14 0.03 -0.41 2.39
CA LEU A 14 -0.36 -0.57 0.98
C LEU A 14 0.59 -1.53 0.24
N TYR A 15 1.90 -1.42 0.48
CA TYR A 15 2.86 -2.38 -0.09
C TYR A 15 2.60 -3.81 0.38
N THR A 16 2.34 -3.99 1.68
CA THR A 16 1.98 -5.28 2.25
C THR A 16 0.65 -5.83 1.70
N HIS A 17 -0.35 -4.95 1.50
CA HIS A 17 -1.62 -5.35 0.91
C HIS A 17 -1.43 -5.94 -0.50
N MET A 18 -0.59 -5.29 -1.30
CA MET A 18 -0.32 -5.73 -2.67
C MET A 18 0.41 -7.07 -2.71
N ALA A 19 1.48 -7.21 -1.92
CA ALA A 19 2.25 -8.46 -1.86
C ALA A 19 1.52 -9.62 -1.16
N LEU A 20 0.34 -9.39 -0.58
CA LEU A 20 -0.47 -10.45 0.05
C LEU A 20 -1.83 -10.62 -0.62
N CYS A 21 -2.07 -9.98 -1.76
CA CYS A 21 -3.38 -10.03 -2.41
C CYS A 21 -3.69 -11.40 -3.02
N ASP A 22 -2.67 -12.19 -3.34
CA ASP A 22 -2.76 -13.58 -3.80
C ASP A 22 -2.73 -14.60 -2.64
N GLY A 23 -2.52 -14.13 -1.40
CA GLY A 23 -2.44 -14.94 -0.18
C GLY A 23 -1.03 -15.21 0.34
N SER A 24 0.03 -14.88 -0.40
CA SER A 24 1.41 -15.11 0.03
C SER A 24 2.40 -14.10 -0.54
N MET A 25 3.25 -13.54 0.32
CA MET A 25 4.31 -12.64 -0.10
C MET A 25 5.51 -13.43 -0.62
N HIS A 26 5.89 -13.18 -1.87
CA HIS A 26 7.04 -13.78 -2.51
C HIS A 26 8.33 -13.07 -2.08
N GLU A 27 9.47 -13.78 -2.13
CA GLU A 27 10.77 -13.23 -1.70
C GLU A 27 11.17 -11.97 -2.49
N ASN A 28 10.88 -11.94 -3.80
CA ASN A 28 11.19 -10.79 -4.65
C ASN A 28 10.37 -9.55 -4.27
N GLU A 29 9.10 -9.74 -3.91
CA GLU A 29 8.24 -8.64 -3.44
C GLU A 29 8.75 -8.12 -2.09
N GLU A 30 9.10 -9.01 -1.16
CA GLU A 30 9.68 -8.64 0.13
C GLU A 30 10.94 -7.78 -0.08
N LEU A 31 11.85 -8.18 -0.97
CA LEU A 31 13.06 -7.41 -1.28
C LEU A 31 12.75 -6.02 -1.84
N VAL A 32 11.79 -5.90 -2.75
CA VAL A 32 11.36 -4.61 -3.29
C VAL A 32 10.75 -3.73 -2.20
N ILE A 33 9.93 -4.30 -1.31
CA ILE A 33 9.35 -3.57 -0.18
C ILE A 33 10.46 -3.09 0.75
N LEU A 34 11.44 -3.93 1.08
CA LEU A 34 12.57 -3.55 1.94
C LEU A 34 13.42 -2.45 1.32
N ASP A 35 13.67 -2.46 0.01
CA ASP A 35 14.33 -1.33 -0.68
C ASP A 35 13.52 -0.04 -0.54
N LYS A 36 12.21 -0.10 -0.79
CA LYS A 36 11.34 1.06 -0.65
C LYS A 36 11.27 1.56 0.80
N MET A 37 11.31 0.67 1.78
CA MET A 37 11.34 1.00 3.22
C MET A 37 12.53 1.88 3.59
N SER A 38 13.70 1.68 2.98
CA SER A 38 14.88 2.52 3.25
C SER A 38 14.64 4.00 2.94
N LYS A 39 13.75 4.30 1.97
CA LYS A 39 13.42 5.67 1.56
C LYS A 39 12.33 6.29 2.44
N ILE A 40 11.35 5.50 2.87
CA ILE A 40 10.23 5.98 3.71
C ILE A 40 10.54 5.98 5.21
N PHE A 41 11.46 5.13 5.67
CA PHE A 41 11.94 5.03 7.06
C PHE A 41 13.47 5.03 7.12
N PRO A 42 14.14 6.15 6.82
CA PRO A 42 15.61 6.21 6.72
C PRO A 42 16.35 5.95 8.04
N THR A 43 15.65 6.06 9.17
CA THR A 43 16.20 5.83 10.51
C THR A 43 15.77 4.51 11.12
N GLU A 44 15.07 3.65 10.37
CA GLU A 44 14.66 2.34 10.88
C GLU A 44 15.88 1.42 11.00
N ALA A 45 16.08 0.89 12.21
CA ALA A 45 17.22 0.04 12.52
C ALA A 45 17.00 -1.40 12.04
N ASP A 46 15.74 -1.86 12.03
CA ASP A 46 15.38 -3.21 11.57
C ASP A 46 14.13 -3.18 10.67
N PRO A 47 14.33 -2.88 9.36
CA PRO A 47 13.24 -2.82 8.39
C PRO A 47 12.47 -4.14 8.28
N LYS A 48 13.16 -5.28 8.39
CA LYS A 48 12.55 -6.61 8.27
C LYS A 48 11.63 -6.91 9.46
N LYS A 49 12.03 -6.56 10.68
CA LYS A 49 11.16 -6.68 11.85
C LYS A 49 9.92 -5.79 11.75
N LYS A 50 10.07 -4.56 11.26
CA LYS A 50 8.93 -3.66 11.04
C LYS A 50 7.98 -4.22 9.96
N LEU A 51 8.50 -4.72 8.85
CA LEU A 51 7.71 -5.37 7.82
C LEU A 51 6.94 -6.58 8.37
N ASN A 52 7.61 -7.46 9.12
CA ASN A 52 6.96 -8.62 9.74
C ASN A 52 5.83 -8.24 10.70
N ALA A 53 5.99 -7.14 11.45
CA ALA A 53 4.94 -6.62 12.33
C ALA A 53 3.72 -6.14 11.51
N VAL A 54 3.94 -5.42 10.41
CA VAL A 54 2.86 -4.97 9.53
C VAL A 54 2.18 -6.15 8.82
N VAL A 55 2.93 -7.15 8.39
CA VAL A 55 2.38 -8.39 7.81
C VAL A 55 1.49 -9.11 8.83
N ALA A 56 1.91 -9.20 10.09
CA ALA A 56 1.11 -9.81 11.14
C ALA A 56 -0.18 -9.01 11.43
N GLU A 57 -0.08 -7.68 11.48
CA GLU A 57 -1.25 -6.80 11.64
C GLU A 57 -2.19 -6.95 10.45
N TYR A 58 -1.69 -6.90 9.23
CA TYR A 58 -2.46 -7.06 8.00
C TYR A 58 -3.23 -8.39 7.99
N LYS A 59 -2.56 -9.51 8.30
CA LYS A 59 -3.21 -10.84 8.36
C LYS A 59 -4.27 -10.97 9.46
N SER A 60 -4.26 -10.08 10.45
CA SER A 60 -5.27 -10.05 11.51
C SER A 60 -6.53 -9.26 11.15
N ILE A 61 -6.47 -8.47 10.07
CA ILE A 61 -7.59 -7.64 9.60
C ILE A 61 -8.56 -8.51 8.81
N ASP A 62 -9.86 -8.30 9.04
CA ASP A 62 -10.91 -8.86 8.18
C ASP A 62 -10.73 -8.36 6.74
N PRO A 63 -10.52 -9.26 5.75
CA PRO A 63 -10.32 -8.87 4.35
C PRO A 63 -11.43 -7.96 3.79
N ALA A 64 -12.67 -8.08 4.28
CA ALA A 64 -13.78 -7.23 3.88
C ALA A 64 -13.59 -5.74 4.28
N LEU A 65 -12.75 -5.46 5.27
CA LEU A 65 -12.48 -4.12 5.77
C LEU A 65 -11.33 -3.42 5.04
N ILE A 66 -10.47 -4.15 4.32
CA ILE A 66 -9.24 -3.60 3.72
C ILE A 66 -9.53 -2.42 2.80
N ASN A 67 -10.47 -2.57 1.85
CA ASN A 67 -10.84 -1.48 0.95
C ASN A 67 -11.38 -0.26 1.70
N THR A 68 -12.12 -0.47 2.79
CA THR A 68 -12.61 0.61 3.64
C THR A 68 -11.47 1.32 4.38
N ILE A 69 -10.50 0.56 4.90
CA ILE A 69 -9.31 1.10 5.57
C ILE A 69 -8.49 1.94 4.60
N VAL A 70 -8.24 1.44 3.38
CA VAL A 70 -7.47 2.14 2.35
C VAL A 70 -8.14 3.45 1.98
N ARG A 71 -9.43 3.42 1.64
CA ARG A 71 -10.20 4.61 1.27
C ARG A 71 -10.23 5.64 2.40
N ASP A 72 -10.55 5.22 3.61
CA ASP A 72 -10.70 6.13 4.74
C ASP A 72 -9.34 6.69 5.19
N SER A 73 -8.25 5.93 5.01
CA SER A 73 -6.88 6.42 5.24
C SER A 73 -6.47 7.48 4.21
N PHE A 74 -6.79 7.33 2.93
CA PHE A 74 -6.54 8.39 1.94
C PHE A 74 -7.31 9.68 2.23
N LYS A 75 -8.53 9.56 2.76
CA LYS A 75 -9.32 10.71 3.23
C LYS A 75 -8.72 11.33 4.49
N PHE A 76 -8.18 10.53 5.40
CA PHE A 76 -7.52 11.03 6.60
C PHE A 76 -6.22 11.77 6.29
N PHE A 77 -5.45 11.27 5.31
CA PHE A 77 -4.25 11.93 4.81
C PHE A 77 -4.59 12.88 3.66
N ASP A 78 -5.58 13.76 3.86
CA ASP A 78 -6.09 14.57 2.78
C ASP A 78 -5.06 15.60 2.29
N GLN A 79 -4.15 16.07 3.14
CA GLN A 79 -3.07 16.98 2.75
C GLN A 79 -2.08 16.39 1.73
N VAL A 80 -2.09 15.07 1.50
CA VAL A 80 -1.18 14.41 0.56
C VAL A 80 -1.57 14.76 -0.88
N LYS A 81 -0.60 15.27 -1.64
CA LYS A 81 -0.82 15.69 -3.03
C LYS A 81 -1.10 14.49 -3.92
N PHE A 82 -1.93 14.68 -4.93
CA PHE A 82 -2.24 13.66 -5.94
C PHE A 82 -0.99 13.00 -6.54
N ALA A 83 0.03 13.79 -6.89
CA ALA A 83 1.30 13.26 -7.42
C ALA A 83 1.99 12.27 -6.45
N GLN A 84 1.87 12.47 -5.14
CA GLN A 84 2.39 11.52 -4.14
C GLN A 84 1.53 10.25 -4.07
N LYS A 85 0.20 10.37 -4.19
CA LYS A 85 -0.71 9.21 -4.28
C LYS A 85 -0.45 8.37 -5.54
N TYR A 86 -0.24 9.03 -6.67
CA TYR A 86 0.11 8.38 -7.93
C TYR A 86 1.48 7.70 -7.88
N LYS A 87 2.47 8.32 -7.21
CA LYS A 87 3.76 7.66 -6.96
C LYS A 87 3.58 6.36 -6.18
N ILE A 88 2.72 6.33 -5.17
CA ILE A 88 2.43 5.11 -4.40
C ILE A 88 1.81 4.03 -5.30
N TYR A 89 0.92 4.40 -6.20
CA TYR A 89 0.40 3.47 -7.21
C TYR A 89 1.52 2.88 -8.08
N THR A 90 2.44 3.71 -8.58
CA THR A 90 3.62 3.21 -9.31
C THR A 90 4.49 2.31 -8.44
N ASP A 91 4.75 2.71 -7.20
CA ASP A 91 5.58 1.94 -6.27
C ASP A 91 4.97 0.56 -5.99
N MET A 92 3.65 0.46 -5.89
CA MET A 92 2.96 -0.83 -5.74
C MET A 92 3.00 -1.70 -6.99
N TYR A 93 2.91 -1.11 -8.18
CA TYR A 93 3.10 -1.85 -9.42
C TYR A 93 4.50 -2.50 -9.43
N ASP A 94 5.53 -1.76 -9.00
CA ASP A 94 6.89 -2.32 -8.91
C ASP A 94 6.98 -3.49 -7.93
N VAL A 95 6.21 -3.47 -6.84
CA VAL A 95 6.18 -4.56 -5.84
C VAL A 95 5.65 -5.84 -6.48
N VAL A 96 4.45 -5.79 -7.06
CA VAL A 96 3.84 -7.01 -7.63
C VAL A 96 4.52 -7.47 -8.91
N ASN A 97 5.08 -6.54 -9.69
CA ASN A 97 5.84 -6.87 -10.90
C ASN A 97 7.32 -7.24 -10.60
N ALA A 98 7.68 -7.54 -9.35
CA ALA A 98 9.07 -7.81 -8.97
C ALA A 98 9.66 -9.04 -9.68
N ASP A 99 8.82 -10.02 -10.02
CA ASP A 99 9.21 -11.22 -10.77
C ASP A 99 9.03 -11.08 -12.31
N GLY A 100 8.59 -9.90 -12.77
CA GLY A 100 8.32 -9.59 -14.17
C GLY A 100 6.95 -10.06 -14.67
N ARG A 101 6.06 -10.52 -13.78
CA ARG A 101 4.67 -10.90 -14.10
C ARG A 101 3.73 -10.17 -13.15
N VAL A 102 2.48 -10.02 -13.58
CA VAL A 102 1.40 -9.48 -12.74
C VAL A 102 0.19 -10.37 -12.94
N GLU A 103 -0.16 -11.11 -11.90
CA GLU A 103 -1.28 -12.04 -11.86
C GLU A 103 -2.64 -11.31 -11.84
N GLU A 104 -3.73 -12.05 -12.08
CA GLU A 104 -5.06 -11.45 -12.17
C GLU A 104 -5.51 -10.83 -10.83
N SER A 105 -5.19 -11.46 -9.70
CA SER A 105 -5.47 -10.95 -8.34
C SER A 105 -4.77 -9.62 -8.09
N GLU A 106 -3.48 -9.52 -8.43
CA GLU A 106 -2.67 -8.31 -8.28
C GLU A 106 -3.18 -7.19 -9.18
N ARG A 107 -3.54 -7.51 -10.42
CA ARG A 107 -4.16 -6.57 -11.34
C ARG A 107 -5.49 -6.03 -10.80
N LYS A 108 -6.31 -6.88 -10.18
CA LYS A 108 -7.56 -6.45 -9.53
C LYS A 108 -7.29 -5.53 -8.33
N ALA A 109 -6.30 -5.84 -7.52
CA ALA A 109 -5.90 -5.00 -6.39
C ALA A 109 -5.36 -3.63 -6.85
N LEU A 110 -4.50 -3.60 -7.88
CA LEU A 110 -4.02 -2.36 -8.50
C LEU A 110 -5.16 -1.50 -9.03
N ASN A 111 -6.10 -2.09 -9.78
CA ASN A 111 -7.24 -1.37 -10.32
C ASN A 111 -8.13 -0.80 -9.19
N SER A 112 -8.38 -1.60 -8.16
CA SER A 112 -9.16 -1.15 -6.99
C SER A 112 -8.51 0.05 -6.29
N LEU A 113 -7.18 0.06 -6.16
CA LEU A 113 -6.49 1.21 -5.61
C LEU A 113 -6.59 2.44 -6.51
N ARG A 114 -6.38 2.25 -7.82
CA ARG A 114 -6.48 3.34 -8.78
C ARG A 114 -7.84 4.01 -8.70
N ASP A 115 -8.92 3.23 -8.66
CA ASP A 115 -10.28 3.75 -8.53
C ASP A 115 -10.45 4.55 -7.22
N ILE A 116 -9.86 4.11 -6.10
CA ILE A 116 -9.88 4.86 -4.83
C ILE A 116 -9.12 6.19 -4.94
N ILE A 117 -7.96 6.21 -5.59
CA ILE A 117 -7.15 7.42 -5.78
C ILE A 117 -7.87 8.40 -6.71
N ASP A 118 -8.43 7.90 -7.81
CA ASP A 118 -9.13 8.70 -8.82
C ASP A 118 -10.42 9.29 -8.23
N MET A 119 -11.22 8.51 -7.49
CA MET A 119 -12.41 9.00 -6.76
C MET A 119 -12.06 10.11 -5.76
N ASP A 120 -10.95 9.97 -5.01
CA ASP A 120 -10.51 11.01 -4.08
C ASP A 120 -10.09 12.31 -4.80
N ALA A 121 -9.51 12.19 -6.00
CA ALA A 121 -9.16 13.34 -6.83
C ALA A 121 -10.40 14.07 -7.36
N GLU A 122 -11.38 13.34 -7.89
CA GLU A 122 -12.64 13.91 -8.38
C GLU A 122 -13.40 14.68 -7.28
N ILE A 123 -13.48 14.13 -6.07
CA ILE A 123 -14.14 14.78 -4.92
C ILE A 123 -13.49 16.13 -4.57
N ARG A 124 -12.17 16.28 -4.78
CA ARG A 124 -11.45 17.52 -4.45
C ARG A 124 -11.50 18.57 -5.55
N HIS A 125 -11.67 18.14 -6.80
CA HIS A 125 -11.76 19.04 -7.95
C HIS A 125 -13.21 19.43 -8.30
N GLY A 126 -14.20 18.72 -7.74
CA GLY A 126 -15.62 18.99 -7.93
C GLY A 126 -16.27 19.94 -6.91
N ASN A 127 -15.50 20.49 -5.94
CA ASN A 127 -15.97 21.45 -4.93
C ASN A 127 -15.36 22.84 -5.12
#